data_AF-G1QCD1-F1
#
_entry.id   AF-G1QCD1-F1
#
_cell.length_a   1.000
_cell.length_b   1.000
_cell.length_c   1.000
_cell.angle_alpha   90.00
_cell.angle_beta   90.00
_cell.angle_gamma   90.00
#
_symmetry.space_group_name_H-M   'P 1'
#
loop_
_entity.id
_entity.type
_entity.pdbx_description
1 polymer ?
#
loop_
_entity_poly.entity_id
_entity_poly.type
_entity_poly.pdbx_seq_one_letter_code
_entity_poly.pdbx_strand_id
1 'polypeptide(L)'
;DTMGDNFEGMSIEQLELELLEEIHKKDLVKLSINQLTCKIAEQKANFIKNIEWKMLYETQLEVNYQLREQIVTLKEKLGKLSGDPSDIQGTIEVYMELSMRYLVKLLRKLLQEKRRLENQVKYYSVKAEQEERAYKKVEDECQKYLNSLFQVSHLYKIPRRQHMDEFHRRKEIPVEMGRYNTANQKIGNAKRESAKQSRRSNCLPKLNP
;
A
#
# COMPACT_ATOMS: atom_id res chain seq x y z
N ASP A 1 24.49 4.69 -88.25
CA ASP A 1 23.95 5.13 -89.55
C ASP A 1 23.23 6.45 -89.40
N THR A 2 23.62 7.44 -90.19
CA THR A 2 22.93 8.73 -90.27
C THR A 2 21.99 8.70 -91.46
N MET A 3 20.76 8.23 -91.26
CA MET A 3 19.66 8.69 -92.11
C MET A 3 19.48 10.18 -91.81
N GLY A 4 19.80 11.02 -92.79
CA GLY A 4 19.48 12.44 -92.74
C GLY A 4 18.11 12.63 -93.34
N ASP A 5 17.17 13.16 -92.55
CA ASP A 5 15.82 13.48 -92.99
C ASP A 5 15.87 14.62 -94.01
N ASN A 6 15.92 14.27 -95.30
CA ASN A 6 16.12 15.25 -96.36
C ASN A 6 14.78 15.87 -96.80
N PHE A 7 14.37 16.91 -96.08
CA PHE A 7 13.15 17.69 -96.35
C PHE A 7 13.24 18.63 -97.58
N GLU A 8 14.37 18.64 -98.29
CA GLU A 8 14.68 19.58 -99.38
C GLU A 8 13.80 19.32 -100.63
N GLY A 9 12.62 19.94 -100.64
CA GLY A 9 11.64 19.85 -101.72
C GLY A 9 10.18 19.68 -101.28
N MET A 10 9.90 19.49 -99.98
CA MET A 10 8.52 19.41 -99.46
C MET A 10 7.78 20.75 -99.49
N SER A 11 6.44 20.69 -99.60
CA SER A 11 5.56 21.83 -99.27
C SER A 11 5.40 21.98 -97.75
N ILE A 12 4.96 23.17 -97.32
CA ILE A 12 4.69 23.46 -95.89
C ILE A 12 3.64 22.48 -95.33
N GLU A 13 2.59 22.19 -96.10
CA GLU A 13 1.50 21.28 -95.74
C GLU A 13 1.99 19.83 -95.51
N GLN A 14 3.02 19.40 -96.26
CA GLN A 14 3.64 18.08 -96.07
C GLN A 14 4.47 18.03 -94.77
N LEU A 15 5.18 19.12 -94.45
CA LEU A 15 5.93 19.23 -93.20
C LEU A 15 5.01 19.30 -91.96
N GLU A 16 3.86 19.99 -92.07
CA GLU A 16 2.85 20.02 -91.01
C GLU A 16 2.24 18.63 -90.76
N LEU A 17 2.02 17.84 -91.82
CA LEU A 17 1.52 16.47 -91.69
C LEU A 17 2.54 15.52 -91.05
N GLU A 18 3.80 15.53 -91.49
CA GLU A 18 4.85 14.68 -90.89
C GLU A 18 5.10 15.07 -89.42
N LEU A 19 5.08 16.36 -89.09
CA LEU A 19 5.17 16.83 -87.70
C LEU A 19 4.01 16.32 -86.84
N LEU A 20 2.77 16.30 -87.38
CA LEU A 20 1.62 15.75 -86.69
C LEU A 20 1.75 14.23 -86.46
N GLU A 21 2.24 13.50 -87.46
CA GLU A 21 2.53 12.08 -87.33
C GLU A 21 3.63 11.80 -86.30
N GLU A 22 4.76 12.51 -86.32
CA GLU A 22 5.83 12.36 -85.32
C GLU A 22 5.37 12.76 -83.91
N ILE A 23 4.50 13.76 -83.76
CA ILE A 23 3.85 14.06 -82.49
C ILE A 23 3.04 12.86 -81.98
N HIS A 24 2.25 12.21 -82.84
CA HIS A 24 1.44 11.05 -82.49
C HIS A 24 2.29 9.79 -82.21
N LYS A 25 3.28 9.48 -83.04
CA LYS A 25 4.26 8.39 -82.86
C LYS A 25 4.99 8.55 -81.51
N LYS A 26 5.48 9.76 -81.20
CA LYS A 26 6.11 10.13 -79.92
C LYS A 26 5.18 9.94 -78.72
N ASP A 27 3.91 10.33 -78.81
CA ASP A 27 2.97 10.19 -77.68
C ASP A 27 2.51 8.72 -77.48
N LEU A 28 2.42 7.91 -78.54
CA LEU A 28 2.29 6.45 -78.46
C LEU A 28 3.49 5.80 -77.75
N VAL A 29 4.72 6.18 -78.14
CA VAL A 29 5.95 5.70 -77.49
C VAL A 29 5.99 6.10 -76.01
N LYS A 30 5.61 7.34 -75.67
CA LYS A 30 5.53 7.83 -74.29
C LYS A 30 4.52 7.05 -73.45
N LEU A 31 3.37 6.71 -74.02
CA LEU A 31 2.35 5.88 -73.35
C LEU A 31 2.85 4.43 -73.14
N SER A 32 3.56 3.87 -74.12
CA SER A 32 4.23 2.55 -74.00
C SER A 32 5.30 2.54 -72.91
N ILE A 33 6.17 3.56 -72.86
CA ILE A 33 7.18 3.73 -71.80
C ILE A 33 6.52 3.74 -70.42
N ASN A 34 5.45 4.53 -70.23
CA ASN A 34 4.72 4.58 -68.97
C ASN A 34 4.16 3.20 -68.56
N GLN A 35 3.54 2.46 -69.49
CA GLN A 35 3.04 1.11 -69.23
C GLN A 35 4.16 0.13 -68.85
N LEU A 36 5.32 0.22 -69.49
CA LEU A 36 6.49 -0.60 -69.17
C LEU A 36 7.06 -0.23 -67.80
N THR A 37 7.14 1.05 -67.45
CA THR A 37 7.56 1.50 -66.11
C THR A 37 6.64 0.96 -65.01
N CYS A 38 5.31 0.99 -65.21
CA CYS A 38 4.35 0.38 -64.28
C CYS A 38 4.58 -1.14 -64.11
N LYS A 39 4.67 -1.89 -65.22
CA LYS A 39 4.92 -3.35 -65.19
C LYS A 39 6.24 -3.70 -64.49
N ILE A 40 7.30 -2.92 -64.70
CA ILE A 40 8.59 -3.10 -64.02
C ILE A 40 8.46 -2.84 -62.51
N ALA A 41 7.68 -1.84 -62.08
CA ALA A 41 7.43 -1.59 -60.66
C ALA A 41 6.63 -2.72 -60.00
N GLU A 42 5.57 -3.20 -60.66
CA GLU A 42 4.76 -4.36 -60.21
C GLU A 42 5.61 -5.64 -60.09
N GLN A 43 6.45 -5.94 -61.09
CA GLN A 43 7.33 -7.10 -61.06
C GLN A 43 8.36 -7.01 -59.91
N LYS A 44 8.93 -5.82 -59.65
CA LYS A 44 9.83 -5.60 -58.51
C LYS A 44 9.13 -5.82 -57.17
N ALA A 45 7.91 -5.29 -56.99
CA ALA A 45 7.13 -5.50 -55.77
C ALA A 45 6.79 -6.97 -55.54
N ASN A 46 6.38 -7.70 -56.59
CA ASN A 46 6.11 -9.13 -56.52
C ASN A 46 7.37 -9.97 -56.23
N PHE A 47 8.54 -9.57 -56.74
CA PHE A 47 9.82 -10.22 -56.45
C PHE A 47 10.25 -10.06 -54.98
N ILE A 48 10.14 -8.84 -54.43
CA ILE A 48 10.41 -8.57 -53.00
C ILE A 48 9.48 -9.42 -52.12
N LYS A 49 8.17 -9.39 -52.40
CA LYS A 49 7.16 -10.17 -51.69
C LYS A 49 7.45 -11.69 -51.73
N ASN A 50 7.96 -12.21 -52.84
CA ASN A 50 8.35 -13.63 -52.95
C ASN A 50 9.50 -13.97 -51.99
N ILE A 51 10.53 -13.12 -51.93
CA ILE A 51 11.66 -13.27 -50.99
C ILE A 51 11.17 -13.23 -49.53
N GLU A 52 10.25 -12.31 -49.19
CA GLU A 52 9.65 -12.22 -47.85
C GLU A 52 8.92 -13.52 -47.46
N TRP A 53 8.03 -14.03 -48.32
CA TRP A 53 7.31 -15.29 -48.05
C TRP A 53 8.25 -16.49 -47.93
N LYS A 54 9.31 -16.54 -48.75
CA LYS A 54 10.34 -17.59 -48.64
C LYS A 54 11.06 -17.52 -47.30
N MET A 55 11.53 -16.34 -46.89
CA MET A 55 12.24 -16.14 -45.62
C MET A 55 11.36 -16.46 -44.40
N LEU A 56 10.08 -16.08 -44.44
CA LEU A 56 9.10 -16.40 -43.40
C LEU A 56 8.85 -17.92 -43.32
N TYR A 57 8.73 -18.60 -44.47
CA TYR A 57 8.55 -20.04 -44.53
C TYR A 57 9.78 -20.81 -44.00
N GLU A 58 10.99 -20.40 -44.40
CA GLU A 58 12.25 -21.00 -43.92
C GLU A 58 12.41 -20.80 -42.39
N THR A 59 12.09 -19.61 -41.88
CA THR A 59 12.08 -19.32 -40.43
C THR A 59 11.04 -20.18 -39.69
N GLN A 60 9.84 -20.34 -40.26
CA GLN A 60 8.77 -21.15 -39.68
C GLN A 60 9.13 -22.65 -39.64
N LEU A 61 9.87 -23.16 -40.63
CA LEU A 61 10.40 -24.52 -40.62
C LEU A 61 11.43 -24.72 -39.50
N GLU A 62 12.38 -23.79 -39.34
CA GLU A 62 13.40 -23.85 -38.28
C GLU A 62 12.77 -23.83 -36.88
N VAL A 63 11.84 -22.91 -36.61
CA VAL A 63 11.11 -22.87 -35.33
C VAL A 63 10.30 -24.16 -35.12
N ASN A 64 9.66 -24.70 -36.16
CA ASN A 64 8.95 -25.98 -36.08
C ASN A 64 9.89 -27.18 -35.82
N TYR A 65 11.13 -27.14 -36.30
CA TYR A 65 12.14 -28.16 -36.02
C TYR A 65 12.58 -28.09 -34.56
N GLN A 66 12.99 -26.90 -34.09
CA GLN A 66 13.39 -26.69 -32.68
C GLN A 66 12.29 -27.09 -31.68
N LEU A 67 11.01 -26.79 -31.98
CA LEU A 67 9.88 -27.21 -31.15
C LEU A 67 9.72 -28.74 -31.10
N ARG A 68 10.00 -29.45 -32.20
CA ARG A 68 9.96 -30.93 -32.23
C ARG A 68 11.08 -31.53 -31.39
N GLU A 69 12.30 -31.01 -31.51
CA GLU A 69 13.44 -31.45 -30.70
C GLU A 69 13.21 -31.18 -29.20
N GLN A 70 12.60 -30.05 -28.84
CA GLN A 70 12.20 -29.77 -27.46
C GLN A 70 11.13 -30.77 -26.96
N ILE A 71 10.12 -31.10 -27.78
CA ILE A 71 9.09 -32.09 -27.42
C ILE A 71 9.70 -33.49 -27.23
N VAL A 72 10.63 -33.91 -28.08
CA VAL A 72 11.36 -35.18 -27.92
C VAL A 72 12.19 -35.16 -26.64
N THR A 73 12.99 -34.12 -26.44
CA THR A 73 13.82 -33.93 -25.23
C THR A 73 13.00 -33.94 -23.94
N LEU A 74 11.81 -33.31 -23.94
CA LEU A 74 10.92 -33.30 -22.79
C LEU A 74 10.26 -34.66 -22.55
N LYS A 75 9.85 -35.38 -23.60
CA LYS A 75 9.35 -36.76 -23.48
C LYS A 75 10.41 -37.71 -22.96
N GLU A 76 11.67 -37.59 -23.42
CA GLU A 76 12.78 -38.36 -22.87
C GLU A 76 13.03 -38.04 -21.40
N LYS A 77 13.05 -36.76 -21.01
CA LYS A 77 13.23 -36.36 -19.60
C LYS A 77 12.09 -36.88 -18.73
N LEU A 78 10.85 -36.82 -19.22
CA LEU A 78 9.70 -37.41 -18.53
C LEU A 78 9.85 -38.94 -18.40
N GLY A 79 10.25 -39.64 -19.46
CA GLY A 79 10.51 -41.08 -19.43
C GLY A 79 11.68 -41.48 -18.53
N LYS A 80 12.70 -40.62 -18.37
CA LYS A 80 13.85 -40.84 -17.47
C LYS A 80 13.54 -40.50 -16.00
N LEU A 81 12.54 -39.65 -15.75
CA LEU A 81 11.97 -39.40 -14.42
C LEU A 81 10.86 -40.42 -14.09
N SER A 82 10.28 -41.06 -15.09
CA SER A 82 9.35 -42.17 -14.95
C SER A 82 10.11 -43.45 -14.57
N GLY A 83 10.22 -43.66 -13.26
CA GLY A 83 10.01 -45.01 -12.72
C GLY A 83 8.59 -45.50 -13.02
N ASP A 84 8.08 -46.43 -12.22
CA ASP A 84 6.69 -46.88 -12.39
C ASP A 84 5.73 -45.68 -12.31
N PRO A 85 4.71 -45.57 -13.18
CA PRO A 85 3.86 -44.38 -13.25
C PRO A 85 3.12 -44.08 -11.93
N SER A 86 2.94 -45.11 -11.09
CA SER A 86 2.48 -45.01 -9.71
C SER A 86 3.35 -44.09 -8.83
N ASP A 87 4.67 -44.07 -9.03
CA ASP A 87 5.61 -43.33 -8.18
C ASP A 87 5.56 -41.81 -8.45
N ILE A 88 5.39 -41.41 -9.72
CA ILE A 88 5.17 -39.99 -10.07
C ILE A 88 3.83 -39.53 -9.49
N GLN A 89 2.76 -40.30 -9.70
CA GLN A 89 1.43 -39.95 -9.19
C GLN A 89 1.43 -39.88 -7.65
N GLY A 90 2.02 -40.87 -6.99
CA GLY A 90 2.18 -40.88 -5.53
C GLY A 90 3.03 -39.73 -5.01
N THR A 91 4.08 -39.31 -5.74
CA THR A 91 4.90 -38.14 -5.37
C THR A 91 4.08 -36.84 -5.44
N ILE A 92 3.24 -36.68 -6.47
CA ILE A 92 2.34 -35.52 -6.61
C ILE A 92 1.30 -35.52 -5.48
N GLU A 93 0.67 -36.66 -5.21
CA GLU A 93 -0.32 -36.81 -4.14
C GLU A 93 0.28 -36.55 -2.75
N VAL A 94 1.46 -37.09 -2.44
CA VAL A 94 2.18 -36.82 -1.18
C VAL A 94 2.52 -35.33 -1.03
N TYR A 95 2.97 -34.66 -2.10
CA TYR A 95 3.24 -33.22 -2.06
C TYR A 95 1.96 -32.39 -1.81
N MET A 96 0.84 -32.75 -2.44
CA MET A 96 -0.46 -32.13 -2.21
C MET A 96 -0.96 -32.38 -0.78
N GLU A 97 -0.87 -33.60 -0.27
CA GLU A 97 -1.31 -33.95 1.08
C GLU A 97 -0.43 -33.30 2.17
N LEU A 98 0.89 -33.16 1.96
CA LEU A 98 1.77 -32.43 2.87
C LEU A 98 1.41 -30.93 2.92
N SER A 99 1.20 -30.32 1.75
CA SER A 99 0.73 -28.94 1.61
C SER A 99 -0.62 -28.71 2.30
N MET A 100 -1.58 -29.62 2.10
CA MET A 100 -2.90 -29.56 2.75
C MET A 100 -2.79 -29.75 4.27
N ARG A 101 -1.98 -30.70 4.74
CA ARG A 101 -1.72 -30.93 6.18
C ARG A 101 -1.03 -29.75 6.85
N TYR A 102 -0.18 -28.99 6.14
CA TYR A 102 0.35 -27.71 6.62
C TYR A 102 -0.74 -26.64 6.73
N LEU A 103 -1.55 -26.45 5.68
CA LEU A 103 -2.61 -25.45 5.64
C LEU A 103 -3.66 -25.67 6.76
N VAL A 104 -4.06 -26.92 7.02
CA VAL A 104 -4.97 -27.26 8.12
C VAL A 104 -4.36 -26.95 9.50
N LYS A 105 -3.06 -27.18 9.69
CA LYS A 105 -2.35 -26.81 10.94
C LYS A 105 -2.32 -25.29 11.14
N LEU A 106 -2.06 -24.52 10.07
CA LEU A 106 -2.06 -23.06 10.11
C LEU A 106 -3.48 -22.51 10.41
N LEU A 107 -4.51 -23.01 9.73
CA LEU A 107 -5.90 -22.61 9.95
C LEU A 107 -6.36 -22.86 11.39
N ARG A 108 -5.99 -24.00 12.00
CA ARG A 108 -6.28 -24.29 13.41
C ARG A 108 -5.62 -23.28 14.36
N LYS A 109 -4.36 -22.88 14.12
CA LYS A 109 -3.68 -21.83 14.91
C LYS A 109 -4.40 -20.48 14.78
N LEU A 110 -4.76 -20.08 13.56
CA LEU A 110 -5.47 -18.81 13.31
C LEU A 110 -6.86 -18.77 13.97
N LEU A 111 -7.60 -19.89 13.97
CA LEU A 111 -8.88 -20.02 14.68
C LEU A 111 -8.73 -19.91 16.21
N GLN A 112 -7.66 -20.47 16.78
CA GLN A 112 -7.35 -20.36 18.20
C GLN A 112 -6.98 -18.93 18.59
N GLU A 113 -6.12 -18.26 17.80
CA GLU A 113 -5.72 -16.88 18.03
C GLU A 113 -6.87 -15.89 17.85
N LYS A 114 -7.73 -16.09 16.84
CA LYS A 114 -8.98 -15.31 16.69
C LYS A 114 -9.82 -15.39 17.96
N ARG A 115 -10.08 -16.59 18.48
CA ARG A 115 -10.87 -16.79 19.71
C ARG A 115 -10.20 -16.16 20.93
N ARG A 116 -8.86 -16.21 21.02
CA ARG A 116 -8.09 -15.56 22.09
C ARG A 116 -8.27 -14.04 22.06
N LEU A 117 -8.17 -13.43 20.89
CA LEU A 117 -8.34 -11.99 20.70
C LEU A 117 -9.80 -11.55 20.93
N GLU A 118 -10.79 -12.28 20.42
CA GLU A 118 -12.22 -12.01 20.66
C GLU A 118 -12.55 -12.01 22.16
N ASN A 119 -11.98 -12.93 22.94
CA ASN A 119 -12.16 -12.97 24.39
C ASN A 119 -11.43 -11.81 25.11
N GLN A 120 -10.26 -11.39 24.63
CA GLN A 120 -9.56 -10.21 25.16
C GLN A 120 -10.34 -8.92 24.89
N VAL A 121 -10.90 -8.75 23.68
CA VAL A 121 -11.74 -7.59 23.34
C VAL A 121 -12.97 -7.51 24.25
N LYS A 122 -13.67 -8.64 24.46
CA LYS A 122 -14.82 -8.71 25.39
C LYS A 122 -14.43 -8.32 26.82
N TYR A 123 -13.32 -8.85 27.33
CA TYR A 123 -12.82 -8.53 28.67
C TYR A 123 -12.51 -7.02 28.82
N TYR A 124 -11.81 -6.43 27.85
CA TYR A 124 -11.47 -5.01 27.90
C TYR A 124 -12.68 -4.08 27.69
N SER A 125 -13.69 -4.46 26.90
CA SER A 125 -14.96 -3.73 26.80
C SER A 125 -15.62 -3.59 28.17
N VAL A 126 -15.88 -4.73 28.84
CA VAL A 126 -16.53 -4.73 30.16
C VAL A 126 -15.71 -3.97 31.20
N LYS A 127 -14.38 -4.07 31.15
CA LYS A 127 -13.50 -3.29 32.04
C LYS A 127 -13.59 -1.78 31.76
N ALA A 128 -13.57 -1.35 30.50
CA ALA A 128 -13.68 0.06 30.14
C ALA A 128 -15.02 0.66 30.59
N GLU A 129 -16.13 -0.04 30.36
CA GLU A 129 -17.45 0.40 30.85
C GLU A 129 -17.51 0.48 32.38
N GLN A 130 -16.78 -0.38 33.12
CA GLN A 130 -16.70 -0.31 34.59
C GLN A 130 -15.86 0.89 35.05
N GLU A 131 -14.76 1.18 34.36
CA GLU A 131 -13.87 2.30 34.64
C GLU A 131 -14.54 3.65 34.33
N GLU A 132 -15.27 3.75 33.21
CA GLU A 132 -16.13 4.90 32.86
C GLU A 132 -17.21 5.14 33.92
N ARG A 133 -17.94 4.08 34.33
CA ARG A 133 -18.95 4.16 35.41
C ARG A 133 -18.36 4.51 36.78
N ALA A 134 -17.08 4.24 37.03
CA ALA A 134 -16.38 4.66 38.23
C ALA A 134 -15.96 6.15 38.14
N TYR A 135 -15.37 6.54 37.02
CA TYR A 135 -14.97 7.93 36.73
C TYR A 135 -16.17 8.88 36.82
N LYS A 136 -17.29 8.53 36.18
CA LYS A 136 -18.50 9.37 36.17
C LYS A 136 -19.06 9.63 37.57
N LYS A 137 -19.00 8.65 38.48
CA LYS A 137 -19.39 8.84 39.89
C LYS A 137 -18.50 9.84 40.62
N VAL A 138 -17.18 9.74 40.41
CA VAL A 138 -16.20 10.67 41.00
C VAL A 138 -16.39 12.08 40.44
N GLU A 139 -16.67 12.22 39.14
CA GLU A 139 -17.02 13.50 38.51
C GLU A 139 -18.30 14.10 39.10
N ASP A 140 -19.37 13.30 39.23
CA ASP A 140 -20.64 13.74 39.82
C ASP A 140 -20.51 14.10 41.31
N GLU A 141 -19.59 13.46 42.06
CA GLU A 141 -19.26 13.85 43.44
C GLU A 141 -18.45 15.15 43.49
N CYS A 142 -17.40 15.29 42.68
CA CYS A 142 -16.64 16.54 42.53
C CYS A 142 -17.55 17.71 42.15
N GLN A 143 -18.50 17.52 41.23
CA GLN A 143 -19.46 18.55 40.85
C GLN A 143 -20.40 18.94 42.01
N LYS A 144 -20.83 17.98 42.85
CA LYS A 144 -21.61 18.28 44.07
C LYS A 144 -20.79 19.12 45.07
N TYR A 145 -19.50 18.81 45.26
CA TYR A 145 -18.62 19.59 46.14
C TYR A 145 -18.33 21.00 45.58
N LEU A 146 -18.16 21.15 44.26
CA LEU A 146 -18.03 22.46 43.61
C LEU A 146 -19.31 23.29 43.76
N ASN A 147 -20.48 22.68 43.56
CA ASN A 147 -21.77 23.35 43.70
C ASN A 147 -22.04 23.80 45.14
N SER A 148 -21.72 22.98 46.15
CA SER A 148 -21.89 23.36 47.55
C SER A 148 -20.89 24.43 47.98
N LEU A 149 -19.62 24.35 47.54
CA LEU A 149 -18.62 25.40 47.75
C LEU A 149 -19.08 26.74 47.13
N PHE A 150 -19.68 26.70 45.93
CA PHE A 150 -20.21 27.89 45.27
C PHE A 150 -21.37 28.53 46.07
N GLN A 151 -22.36 27.74 46.50
CA GLN A 151 -23.46 28.20 47.36
C GLN A 151 -22.95 28.83 48.67
N VAL A 152 -22.02 28.15 49.36
CA VAL A 152 -21.39 28.64 50.59
C VAL A 152 -20.61 29.94 50.33
N SER A 153 -19.93 30.07 49.19
CA SER A 153 -19.24 31.31 48.80
C SER A 153 -20.19 32.47 48.49
N HIS A 154 -21.43 32.19 48.05
CA HIS A 154 -22.47 33.20 47.86
C HIS A 154 -23.08 33.63 49.21
N LEU A 155 -23.33 32.70 50.12
CA LEU A 155 -23.81 32.99 51.48
C LEU A 155 -22.82 33.86 52.25
N TYR A 156 -21.52 33.52 52.28
CA TYR A 156 -20.51 34.30 53.00
C TYR A 156 -20.23 35.70 52.42
N LYS A 157 -20.76 36.04 51.23
CA LYS A 157 -20.70 37.39 50.65
C LYS A 157 -21.83 38.31 51.16
N ILE A 158 -22.81 37.78 51.92
CA ILE A 158 -24.03 38.49 52.31
C ILE A 158 -24.22 38.44 53.86
N PRO A 159 -24.08 39.57 54.58
CA PRO A 159 -23.12 40.64 54.39
C PRO A 159 -22.23 40.77 55.66
N ARG A 160 -20.94 40.41 55.57
CA ARG A 160 -20.01 40.35 56.72
C ARG A 160 -19.55 41.73 57.26
N ARG A 161 -20.40 42.75 57.20
CA ARG A 161 -20.10 44.19 57.41
C ARG A 161 -20.83 44.87 58.58
N GLN A 162 -21.60 44.15 59.39
CA GLN A 162 -22.53 44.78 60.37
C GLN A 162 -22.39 44.39 61.85
N HIS A 163 -21.60 43.37 62.24
CA HIS A 163 -21.66 42.81 63.59
C HIS A 163 -20.29 42.61 64.25
N MET A 164 -19.68 43.71 64.73
CA MET A 164 -18.39 43.71 65.44
C MET A 164 -18.30 44.63 66.67
N ASP A 165 -19.38 45.35 67.01
CA ASP A 165 -19.28 46.59 67.82
C ASP A 165 -19.85 46.51 69.25
N GLU A 166 -20.66 45.48 69.58
CA GLU A 166 -21.62 45.60 70.71
C GLU A 166 -21.26 44.84 72.00
N PHE A 167 -20.45 43.78 71.95
CA PHE A 167 -20.23 42.84 73.08
C PHE A 167 -18.96 43.09 73.91
N HIS A 168 -18.70 44.35 74.30
CA HIS A 168 -17.55 44.74 75.15
C HIS A 168 -17.92 45.67 76.32
N ARG A 169 -18.81 45.22 77.24
CA ARG A 169 -18.88 45.80 78.62
C ARG A 169 -19.71 44.98 79.64
N ARG A 170 -19.20 44.94 80.89
CA ARG A 170 -19.85 44.44 82.15
C ARG A 170 -20.07 42.90 82.18
N LYS A 171 -19.64 42.14 83.20
CA LYS A 171 -19.33 42.44 84.62
C LYS A 171 -18.19 41.56 85.18
N GLU A 172 -17.32 42.17 85.99
CA GLU A 172 -16.56 41.53 87.09
C GLU A 172 -17.43 41.61 88.39
N ILE A 173 -17.10 41.20 89.62
CA ILE A 173 -15.84 41.13 90.41
C ILE A 173 -15.99 40.02 91.54
N PRO A 174 -15.12 39.80 92.57
CA PRO A 174 -14.19 38.63 92.59
C PRO A 174 -14.07 37.84 93.94
N VAL A 175 -12.96 37.08 94.09
CA VAL A 175 -12.24 36.68 95.35
C VAL A 175 -12.89 35.61 96.24
N GLU A 176 -12.19 34.63 96.85
CA GLU A 176 -10.88 33.95 96.60
C GLU A 176 -10.88 32.61 97.36
N MET A 177 -10.20 31.56 96.84
CA MET A 177 -9.60 30.52 97.70
C MET A 177 -8.48 29.73 96.99
N GLY A 178 -7.39 29.45 97.70
CA GLY A 178 -6.52 28.28 97.49
C GLY A 178 -5.75 28.17 96.16
N ARG A 179 -4.62 28.87 96.02
CA ARG A 179 -3.61 28.54 94.99
C ARG A 179 -2.60 27.53 95.53
N TYR A 180 -2.38 26.42 94.83
CA TYR A 180 -1.07 25.75 94.75
C TYR A 180 -0.89 25.04 93.40
N ASN A 181 -0.36 25.76 92.41
CA ASN A 181 0.46 25.20 91.34
C ASN A 181 1.94 25.19 91.84
N THR A 182 2.98 24.63 91.21
CA THR A 182 3.34 24.32 89.80
C THR A 182 4.61 23.39 89.88
N ALA A 183 5.27 22.81 88.87
CA ALA A 183 5.22 22.82 87.39
C ALA A 183 6.04 21.63 86.81
N ASN A 184 5.97 21.43 85.48
CA ASN A 184 7.04 20.88 84.60
C ASN A 184 7.36 19.37 84.72
N GLN A 185 7.65 18.63 83.62
CA GLN A 185 8.66 18.94 82.59
C GLN A 185 8.25 18.64 81.14
N LYS A 186 9.05 19.16 80.19
CA LYS A 186 8.94 18.96 78.74
C LYS A 186 10.11 18.15 78.19
N ILE A 187 9.83 17.17 77.33
CA ILE A 187 10.74 16.59 76.30
C ILE A 187 9.85 16.23 75.10
N GLY A 188 10.23 16.36 73.83
CA GLY A 188 11.44 16.90 73.20
C GLY A 188 11.37 16.68 71.67
N ASN A 189 12.04 17.51 70.86
CA ASN A 189 11.82 17.54 69.40
C ASN A 189 12.73 16.58 68.61
N ALA A 190 12.21 15.95 67.55
CA ALA A 190 12.98 15.41 66.42
C ALA A 190 12.17 15.62 65.12
N LYS A 191 12.43 16.68 64.36
CA LYS A 191 13.41 16.81 63.25
C LYS A 191 13.10 16.00 61.98
N ARG A 192 12.78 16.76 60.93
CA ARG A 192 12.64 16.41 59.51
C ARG A 192 14.01 16.18 58.86
N GLU A 193 14.20 15.03 58.18
CA GLU A 193 15.18 14.74 57.11
C GLU A 193 14.96 13.28 56.66
N SER A 194 15.34 12.78 55.47
CA SER A 194 15.78 13.43 54.23
C SER A 194 15.42 12.52 53.03
N ALA A 195 15.39 13.05 51.80
CA ALA A 195 15.18 12.24 50.59
C ALA A 195 16.48 12.04 49.80
N LYS A 196 16.76 10.81 49.33
CA LYS A 196 17.81 10.52 48.32
C LYS A 196 17.62 9.18 47.59
N GLN A 197 17.26 9.28 46.31
CA GLN A 197 17.75 8.55 45.14
C GLN A 197 18.24 7.08 45.23
N SER A 198 17.60 6.22 44.42
CA SER A 198 18.28 5.30 43.47
C SER A 198 17.32 5.06 42.30
N ARG A 199 17.53 5.56 41.07
CA ARG A 199 18.50 5.23 40.00
C ARG A 199 18.03 4.05 39.12
N ARG A 200 17.96 4.33 37.80
CA ARG A 200 17.49 3.43 36.71
C ARG A 200 18.22 2.08 36.66
N SER A 201 17.50 1.04 36.23
CA SER A 201 17.81 0.33 34.97
C SER A 201 16.59 -0.40 34.40
N ASN A 202 16.41 -0.34 33.07
CA ASN A 202 15.46 -1.18 32.33
C ASN A 202 16.24 -2.32 31.68
N CYS A 203 15.82 -3.57 31.86
CA CYS A 203 16.40 -4.72 31.17
C CYS A 203 15.28 -5.61 30.61
N LEU A 204 15.13 -5.62 29.28
CA LEU A 204 14.37 -6.64 28.56
C LEU A 204 15.31 -7.80 28.21
N PRO A 205 14.91 -9.08 28.35
CA PRO A 205 15.68 -10.21 27.85
C PRO A 205 15.66 -10.23 26.32
N LYS A 206 16.76 -10.69 25.71
CA LYS A 206 16.91 -10.79 24.24
C LYS A 206 16.26 -12.06 23.71
N LEU A 207 15.73 -11.99 22.49
CA LEU A 207 15.56 -13.16 21.63
C LEU A 207 16.93 -13.60 21.08
N ASN A 208 17.12 -14.91 20.97
CA ASN A 208 18.23 -15.55 20.26
C ASN A 208 17.68 -16.23 18.99
N PRO A 209 18.53 -16.50 17.98
CA PRO A 209 18.10 -17.03 16.68
C PRO A 209 17.64 -18.49 16.73
#